data_AF-A0AAQ4CPJ0-F1
#
_entry.id   AF-A0AAQ4CPJ0-F1
#
_cell.length_a   1.000
_cell.length_b   1.000
_cell.length_c   1.000
_cell.angle_alpha   90.00
_cell.angle_beta   90.00
_cell.angle_gamma   90.00
#
_symmetry.space_group_name_H-M   'P 1'
#
loop_
_entity.id
_entity.type
_entity.pdbx_description
1 polymer ?
#
loop_
_entity_poly.entity_id
_entity_poly.type
_entity_poly.pdbx_seq_one_letter_code
_entity_poly.pdbx_strand_id
1 'polypeptide(L)' 'MTDEISEIRNDLYKRAEFVIKAYKKYLDALAEFDKTGVLKVDGKVLYVAKREVNKD' A
#
# COMPACT_ATOMS: atom_id res chain seq x y z
N MET A 1 13.05 -12.99 28.70
CA MET A 1 12.42 -13.64 27.52
C MET A 1 11.23 -12.83 26.98
N THR A 2 10.30 -12.39 27.84
CA THR A 2 9.18 -11.51 27.45
C THR A 2 9.61 -10.10 27.02
N ASP A 3 10.64 -9.55 27.65
CA ASP A 3 11.10 -8.18 27.36
C ASP A 3 11.80 -8.07 26.00
N GLU A 4 12.69 -9.02 25.68
CA GLU A 4 13.35 -9.11 24.37
C GLU A 4 12.34 -9.27 23.22
N ILE A 5 11.31 -10.11 23.41
CA ILE A 5 10.23 -10.28 22.42
C ILE A 5 9.43 -8.97 22.26
N SER A 6 9.19 -8.25 23.35
CA SER A 6 8.50 -6.96 23.33
C SER A 6 9.32 -5.89 22.59
N GLU A 7 10.63 -5.85 22.80
CA GLU A 7 11.55 -4.94 22.11
C GLU A 7 11.59 -5.21 20.60
N ILE A 8 11.74 -6.48 20.19
CA ILE A 8 11.70 -6.88 18.77
C ILE A 8 10.39 -6.46 18.12
N ARG A 9 9.26 -6.70 18.81
CA ARG A 9 7.93 -6.31 18.32
C ARG A 9 7.84 -4.79 18.14
N ASN A 10 8.32 -4.02 19.10
CA ASN A 10 8.28 -2.56 19.04
C ASN A 10 9.16 -2.01 17.90
N ASP A 11 10.33 -2.61 17.65
CA ASP A 11 11.17 -2.24 16.51
C ASP A 11 10.46 -2.50 15.18
N LEU A 12 9.86 -3.69 15.03
CA LEU A 12 9.09 -4.04 13.84
C LEU A 12 7.92 -3.07 13.61
N TYR A 13 7.18 -2.69 14.66
CA TYR A 13 6.13 -1.69 14.55
C TYR A 13 6.65 -0.33 14.06
N LYS A 14 7.74 0.17 14.64
CA LYS A 14 8.33 1.45 14.21
C LYS A 14 8.77 1.42 12.75
N ARG A 15 9.38 0.31 12.32
CA ARG A 15 9.79 0.12 10.92
C ARG A 15 8.59 0.07 9.98
N ALA A 16 7.54 -0.66 10.35
CA ALA A 16 6.30 -0.71 9.56
C ALA A 16 5.63 0.67 9.47
N GLU A 17 5.52 1.38 10.59
CA GLU A 17 4.96 2.72 10.65
C GLU A 17 5.74 3.70 9.75
N PHE A 18 7.08 3.64 9.80
CA PHE A 18 7.93 4.44 8.93
C PHE A 18 7.64 4.18 7.44
N VAL A 19 7.58 2.91 7.03
CA VAL A 19 7.30 2.54 5.63
C VAL A 19 5.92 3.02 5.21
N ILE A 20 4.89 2.77 6.04
CA ILE A 20 3.52 3.20 5.76
C ILE A 20 3.48 4.72 5.60
N LYS A 21 4.11 5.48 6.48
CA LYS A 21 4.13 6.94 6.42
C LYS A 21 4.91 7.47 5.21
N ALA A 22 6.10 6.93 4.96
CA ALA A 22 6.96 7.36 3.86
C ALA A 22 6.35 7.09 2.48
N TYR A 23 5.63 5.98 2.34
CA TYR A 23 5.05 5.54 1.07
C TYR A 23 3.53 5.63 1.02
N LYS A 24 2.89 6.32 2.00
CA LYS A 24 1.43 6.42 2.13
C LYS A 24 0.75 6.77 0.82
N LYS A 25 1.29 7.76 0.10
CA LYS A 25 0.78 8.21 -1.19
C LYS A 25 0.70 7.08 -2.23
N TYR A 26 1.71 6.22 -2.30
CA TYR A 26 1.72 5.09 -3.24
C TYR A 26 0.75 4.00 -2.79
N LEU A 27 0.66 3.75 -1.49
CA LEU A 27 -0.33 2.82 -0.91
C LEU A 27 -1.77 3.29 -1.19
N ASP A 28 -2.04 4.58 -1.03
CA ASP A 28 -3.34 5.19 -1.33
C ASP A 28 -3.66 5.08 -2.84
N ALA A 29 -2.67 5.34 -3.71
CA ALA A 29 -2.81 5.16 -5.16
C ALA A 29 -3.10 3.71 -5.57
N LEU A 30 -2.46 2.73 -4.91
CA LEU A 30 -2.74 1.31 -5.12
C LEU A 30 -4.15 0.93 -4.66
N ALA A 31 -4.60 1.47 -3.52
CA ALA A 31 -5.96 1.26 -3.04
C ALA A 31 -7.03 1.89 -3.97
N GLU A 32 -6.75 3.04 -4.58
CA GLU A 32 -7.61 3.62 -5.62
C GLU A 32 -7.61 2.78 -6.90
N PHE A 33 -6.44 2.28 -7.31
CA PHE A 33 -6.33 1.38 -8.46
C PHE A 33 -7.14 0.09 -8.27
N ASP A 34 -7.12 -0.50 -7.08
CA ASP A 34 -7.91 -1.71 -6.80
C ASP A 34 -9.41 -1.49 -7.03
N LYS A 35 -9.92 -0.31 -6.69
CA LYS A 35 -11.33 0.06 -6.92
C LYS A 35 -11.60 0.40 -8.38
N THR A 36 -10.78 1.26 -8.97
CA THR A 36 -11.08 1.93 -10.25
C THR A 36 -10.46 1.25 -11.47
N GLY A 37 -9.46 0.41 -11.26
CA GLY A 37 -8.59 -0.10 -12.32
C GLY A 37 -7.63 0.93 -12.89
N VAL A 38 -7.53 2.14 -12.33
CA VAL A 38 -6.62 3.19 -12.83
C VAL A 38 -5.58 3.56 -11.78
N LEU A 39 -4.30 3.36 -12.10
CA LEU A 39 -3.19 3.71 -11.24
C LEU A 39 -2.74 5.13 -11.58
N LYS A 40 -2.88 6.03 -10.61
CA LYS A 40 -2.47 7.42 -10.73
C LYS A 40 -1.54 7.82 -9.59
N VAL A 41 -0.49 8.55 -9.91
CA VAL A 41 0.42 9.14 -8.91
C VAL A 41 0.70 10.57 -9.35
N ASP A 42 0.56 11.54 -8.43
CA ASP A 42 0.71 12.98 -8.73
C ASP A 42 -0.14 13.47 -9.92
N GLY A 43 -1.37 12.95 -10.03
CA GLY A 43 -2.27 13.28 -11.13
C GLY A 43 -1.89 12.66 -12.48
N LYS A 44 -0.74 11.97 -12.58
CA LYS A 44 -0.32 11.27 -13.79
C LYS A 44 -0.85 9.85 -13.78
N VAL A 45 -1.57 9.48 -14.84
CA VAL A 45 -1.98 8.09 -15.08
C VAL A 45 -0.75 7.28 -15.47
N LEU A 46 -0.43 6.26 -14.70
CA LEU A 46 0.69 5.34 -14.95
C LEU A 46 0.21 4.05 -15.62
N TYR A 47 -0.97 3.58 -15.23
CA TYR A 47 -1.52 2.33 -15.74
C TYR A 47 -3.04 2.33 -15.70
N VAL A 48 -3.67 1.69 -16.68
CA VAL A 48 -5.11 1.41 -16.71
C VAL A 48 -5.25 -0.08 -16.94
N ALA A 49 -5.84 -0.78 -15.97
CA ALA A 49 -6.13 -2.19 -16.09
C ALA A 49 -7.14 -2.41 -17.21
N LYS A 50 -6.79 -3.27 -18.17
CA LYS A 50 -7.76 -3.86 -19.07
C LYS A 50 -8.50 -4.95 -18.30
N ARG A 51 -9.50 -4.57 -17.52
CA ARG A 51 -10.42 -5.55 -16.94
C ARG A 51 -11.30 -6.03 -18.08
N GLU A 52 -11.03 -7.22 -18.60
CA GLU A 52 -12.03 -7.94 -19.37
C GLU A 52 -13.20 -8.18 -18.42
N VAL A 53 -14.28 -7.44 -18.65
CA VAL A 53 -15.56 -7.78 -18.02
C VAL A 53 -15.94 -9.09 -18.66
N ASN A 54 -15.58 -10.21 -18.01
CA ASN A 54 -16.22 -11.49 -18.31
C ASN A 54 -17.71 -11.25 -18.07
N LYS A 55 -18.43 -11.08 -19.19
CA LYS A 55 -19.88 -11.09 -19.23
C LYS A 55 -20.28 -12.55 -19.08
N ASP A 56 -20.36 -12.99 -17.83
CA ASP A 56 -21.13 -14.19 -17.48
C ASP A 56 -22.63 -13.88 -17.60
#